data_AF-A0A499UPT6-F1
#
_entry.id   AF-A0A499UPT6-F1
#
_cell.length_a   1.000
_cell.length_b   1.000
_cell.length_c   1.000
_cell.angle_alpha   90.00
_cell.angle_beta   90.00
_cell.angle_gamma   90.00
#
_symmetry.space_group_name_H-M   'P 1'
#
loop_
_entity.id
_entity.type
_entity.pdbx_description
1 polymer ?
#
loop_
_entity_poly.entity_id
_entity_poly.type
_entity_poly.pdbx_seq_one_letter_code
_entity_poly.pdbx_strand_id
1 'polypeptide(L)'
;MLQQLEAKGVITRRRSPQDERQVLVRLTEEGAERLTAMQTELRARQYEALSQFTPQERRALAAQLHRLTGMISATTPGPAGTP
;
A
#
# COMPACT_ATOMS: atom_id res chain seq x y z
N MET A 1 3.54 -15.34 -4.16
CA MET A 1 3.99 -14.09 -3.52
C MET A 1 4.01 -14.17 -1.99
N LEU A 2 2.89 -14.49 -1.32
CA LEU A 2 2.86 -14.59 0.14
C LEU A 2 3.87 -15.61 0.71
N GLN A 3 4.03 -16.79 0.10
CA GLN A 3 4.97 -17.82 0.57
C GLN A 3 6.42 -17.31 0.59
N GLN A 4 6.80 -16.47 -0.37
CA GLN A 4 8.13 -15.87 -0.40
C GLN A 4 8.33 -14.83 0.70
N LEU A 5 7.29 -14.07 1.05
CA LEU A 5 7.36 -13.10 2.16
C LEU A 5 7.47 -13.81 3.51
N GLU A 6 6.78 -14.94 3.65
CA GLU A 6 6.83 -15.80 4.84
C GLU A 6 8.20 -16.49 4.97
N ALA A 7 8.73 -17.05 3.88
CA ALA A 7 10.08 -17.63 3.86
C ALA A 7 11.19 -16.60 4.16
N LYS A 8 10.95 -15.32 3.85
CA LYS A 8 11.85 -14.20 4.17
C LYS A 8 11.64 -13.64 5.58
N GLY A 9 10.78 -14.24 6.40
CA GLY A 9 10.51 -13.78 7.76
C GLY A 9 9.75 -12.45 7.87
N VAL A 10 9.22 -11.92 6.75
CA VAL A 10 8.55 -10.60 6.71
C VAL A 10 7.11 -10.67 7.22
N ILE A 11 6.47 -11.84 7.08
CA ILE A 11 5.10 -12.08 7.52
C ILE A 11 4.99 -13.38 8.29
N THR A 12 3.96 -13.47 9.12
CA THR A 12 3.48 -14.73 9.72
C THR A 12 2.07 -15.02 9.22
N ARG A 13 1.74 -16.31 9.12
CA ARG A 13 0.37 -16.76 8.84
C ARG A 13 -0.15 -17.64 9.94
N ARG A 14 -1.41 -17.45 10.27
CA ARG A 14 -2.15 -18.32 11.21
C ARG A 14 -3.56 -18.53 10.69
N ARG A 15 -4.11 -19.74 10.87
CA ARG A 15 -5.54 -19.96 10.65
C ARG A 15 -6.35 -19.11 11.63
N SER A 16 -7.47 -18.59 11.16
CA SER A 16 -8.38 -17.85 12.03
C SER A 16 -8.98 -18.82 13.06
N PRO A 17 -8.99 -18.47 14.36
CA PRO A 17 -9.68 -19.26 15.35
C PRO A 17 -11.21 -19.20 15.22
N GLN A 18 -11.75 -18.26 14.43
CA GLN A 18 -13.20 -18.12 14.18
C GLN A 18 -13.70 -18.88 12.96
N ASP A 19 -12.85 -19.09 11.94
CA ASP A 19 -13.19 -19.86 10.73
C ASP A 19 -11.90 -20.44 10.14
N GLU A 20 -11.77 -21.77 10.14
CA GLU A 20 -10.56 -22.45 9.67
C GLU A 20 -10.28 -22.27 8.18
N ARG A 21 -11.26 -21.79 7.41
CA ARG A 21 -11.10 -21.45 5.99
C ARG A 21 -10.38 -20.11 5.79
N GLN A 22 -10.27 -19.31 6.84
CA GLN A 22 -9.61 -18.01 6.79
C GLN A 22 -8.16 -18.09 7.26
N VAL A 23 -7.27 -17.42 6.53
CA VAL A 23 -5.86 -17.29 6.88
C VAL A 23 -5.57 -15.84 7.24
N LEU A 24 -5.18 -15.60 8.49
CA LEU A 24 -4.75 -14.31 8.96
C LEU A 24 -3.26 -14.14 8.63
N VAL A 25 -2.94 -13.05 7.93
CA VAL A 25 -1.57 -12.67 7.59
C VAL A 25 -1.21 -11.41 8.36
N ARG A 26 -0.06 -11.42 9.02
CA ARG A 26 0.48 -10.26 9.77
C ARG A 26 1.92 -10.03 9.41
N LEU A 27 2.35 -8.77 9.40
CA LEU A 27 3.78 -8.44 9.38
C LEU A 27 4.43 -8.94 10.67
N THR A 28 5.66 -9.42 10.55
CA THR A 28 6.56 -9.54 11.71
C THR A 28 7.07 -8.16 12.11
N GLU A 29 7.73 -8.08 13.27
CA GLU A 29 8.43 -6.86 13.68
C GLU A 29 9.50 -6.46 12.66
N GLU A 30 10.37 -7.41 12.25
CA GLU A 30 11.34 -7.20 11.17
C GLU A 30 10.67 -6.77 9.86
N GLY A 31 9.54 -7.40 9.52
CA GLY A 31 8.78 -7.05 8.33
C GLY A 31 8.22 -5.64 8.36
N ALA A 32 7.75 -5.18 9.53
CA ALA A 32 7.25 -3.83 9.74
C ALA A 32 8.38 -2.79 9.67
N GLU A 33 9.54 -3.07 10.26
CA GLU A 33 10.72 -2.22 10.17
C GLU A 33 11.20 -2.08 8.73
N ARG A 34 11.31 -3.19 8.01
CA ARG A 34 11.70 -3.19 6.58
C ARG A 34 10.72 -2.42 5.72
N LEU A 35 9.41 -2.60 5.95
CA LEU A 35 8.38 -1.84 5.24
C LEU A 35 8.51 -0.35 5.53
N THR A 36 8.80 0.03 6.78
CA THR A 36 8.98 1.43 7.18
C THR A 36 10.21 2.04 6.52
N ALA A 37 11.33 1.32 6.49
CA ALA A 37 12.55 1.74 5.80
C ALA A 37 12.31 1.95 4.30
N MET A 38 11.68 0.99 3.63
CA MET A 38 11.34 1.09 2.20
C MET A 38 10.40 2.27 1.92
N GLN A 39 9.38 2.49 2.75
CA GLN A 39 8.48 3.63 2.60
C GLN A 39 9.21 4.96 2.80
N THR A 40 10.15 5.02 3.74
CA THR A 40 10.95 6.22 4.01
C THR A 40 11.82 6.56 2.82
N GLU A 41 12.53 5.57 2.28
CA GLU A 41 13.38 5.75 1.11
C GLU A 41 12.56 6.16 -0.14
N LEU A 42 11.41 5.53 -0.35
CA LEU A 42 10.51 5.89 -1.44
C LEU A 42 10.00 7.34 -1.30
N ARG A 43 9.60 7.75 -0.09
CA ARG A 43 9.17 9.13 0.18
C ARG A 43 10.29 10.12 -0.05
N ALA A 44 11.52 9.80 0.35
CA ALA A 44 12.68 10.66 0.11
C ALA A 44 12.91 10.87 -1.39
N ARG A 45 12.91 9.79 -2.19
CA ARG A 45 13.03 9.86 -3.65
C ARG A 45 11.89 10.65 -4.30
N GLN A 46 10.65 10.45 -3.84
CA GLN A 46 9.50 11.23 -4.33
C GLN A 46 9.64 12.72 -3.99
N TYR A 47 10.08 13.04 -2.78
CA TYR A 47 10.27 14.42 -2.35
C TYR A 47 11.35 15.13 -3.17
N GLU A 48 12.46 14.44 -3.45
CA GLU A 48 13.54 14.91 -4.32
C GLU A 48 13.02 15.14 -5.75
N ALA A 49 12.35 14.16 -6.35
CA ALA A 49 11.80 14.29 -7.70
C ALA A 49 10.80 15.46 -7.81
N LEU A 50 9.98 15.66 -6.78
CA LEU A 50 9.02 16.75 -6.73
C LEU A 50 9.64 18.09 -6.29
N SER A 51 10.90 18.12 -5.89
CA SER A 51 11.59 19.32 -5.39
C SER A 51 11.58 20.47 -6.40
N GLN A 52 11.52 20.13 -7.69
CA GLN A 52 11.47 21.06 -8.82
C GLN A 52 10.14 21.84 -8.92
N PHE A 53 9.09 21.36 -8.27
CA PHE A 53 7.79 22.05 -8.21
C PHE A 53 7.68 22.92 -6.97
N THR A 54 7.12 24.10 -7.14
CA THR A 54 6.69 24.96 -6.03
C THR A 54 5.60 24.27 -5.19
N PRO A 55 5.41 24.66 -3.92
CA PRO A 55 4.34 24.10 -3.09
C PRO A 55 2.93 24.24 -3.71
N GLN A 56 2.70 25.30 -4.50
CA GLN A 56 1.42 25.51 -5.19
C GLN A 56 1.21 24.53 -6.34
N GLU A 57 2.24 24.32 -7.18
CA GLU A 57 2.18 23.35 -8.28
C GLU A 57 1.98 21.93 -7.77
N ARG A 58 2.64 21.56 -6.66
CA ARG A 58 2.42 20.24 -6.03
C ARG A 58 0.98 20.03 -5.58
N ARG A 59 0.35 21.06 -4.98
CA ARG A 59 -1.07 21.00 -4.59
C ARG A 59 -1.99 20.87 -5.80
N ALA A 60 -1.72 21.63 -6.86
CA ALA A 60 -2.49 21.56 -8.10
C ALA A 60 -2.39 20.17 -8.76
N LEU A 61 -1.18 19.63 -8.87
CA LEU A 61 -0.94 18.30 -9.41
C LEU A 61 -1.65 17.21 -8.60
N ALA A 62 -1.55 17.25 -7.27
CA ALA A 62 -2.23 16.30 -6.38
C ALA A 62 -3.75 16.33 -6.58
N ALA A 63 -4.35 17.53 -6.70
CA ALA A 63 -5.77 17.67 -6.95
C ALA A 63 -6.20 17.08 -8.31
N GLN A 64 -5.41 17.28 -9.36
CA GLN A 64 -5.67 16.72 -10.69
C GLN A 64 -5.55 15.20 -10.70
N LEU A 65 -4.52 14.64 -10.05
CA LEU A 65 -4.36 13.19 -9.92
C LEU A 65 -5.52 12.56 -9.15
N HIS A 66 -5.98 13.18 -8.06
CA HIS A 66 -7.12 12.68 -7.30
C HIS A 66 -8.42 12.67 -8.13
N ARG A 67 -8.66 13.73 -8.91
CA ARG A 67 -9.78 13.78 -9.86
C ARG A 67 -9.69 12.66 -10.90
N LEU A 68 -8.50 12.42 -11.46
CA LEU A 68 -8.27 11.33 -12.42
C LEU A 68 -8.56 9.96 -11.82
N THR A 69 -8.05 9.69 -10.61
CA THR A 69 -8.34 8.44 -9.89
C THR A 69 -9.83 8.26 -9.69
N GLY A 70 -10.55 9.31 -9.27
CA GLY A 70 -12.00 9.30 -9.14
C GLY A 70 -12.72 8.90 -10.43
N MET A 71 -12.29 9.43 -11.58
CA MET A 71 -12.87 9.07 -12.89
C MET A 71 -12.60 7.61 -13.28
N ILE A 72 -11.37 7.12 -13.04
CA ILE A 72 -11.00 5.73 -13.36
C ILE A 72 -11.78 4.74 -12.47
N SER A 73 -11.87 5.02 -11.17
CA SER A 73 -12.61 4.18 -10.21
C SER A 73 -14.12 4.19 -10.48
N ALA A 74 -14.70 5.30 -10.95
CA ALA A 74 -16.11 5.34 -11.36
C ALA A 74 -16.39 4.48 -12.62
N THR A 75 -15.36 4.25 -13.44
CA THR A 75 -15.48 3.46 -14.68
C THR A 75 -15.22 1.97 -14.46
N THR A 76 -14.66 1.58 -13.31
CA THR A 76 -14.42 0.17 -12.95
C THR A 76 -15.28 -0.20 -11.73
N PRO A 77 -16.40 -0.91 -11.89
CA PRO A 77 -17.11 -1.47 -10.76
C PRO A 77 -16.16 -2.45 -10.04
N GLY A 78 -15.74 -2.09 -8.82
CA GLY A 78 -15.00 -3.01 -7.95
C GLY A 78 -15.86 -4.25 -7.65
N PRO A 79 -15.27 -5.43 -7.41
CA PRO A 79 -16.04 -6.63 -7.12
C PRO A 79 -16.91 -6.37 -5.89
N ALA A 80 -18.22 -6.48 -6.06
CA ALA A 80 -19.20 -6.39 -4.99
C ALA A 80 -18.77 -7.33 -3.85
N GLY A 81 -18.38 -6.75 -2.70
CA GLY A 81 -18.22 -7.49 -1.47
C GLY A 81 -19.60 -7.95 -1.02
N THR A 82 -19.88 -9.24 -1.17
CA THR A 82 -21.07 -9.88 -0.62
C THR A 82 -20.87 -10.08 0.89
N PRO A 83 -21.89 -9.76 1.73
CA PRO A 83 -21.84 -9.93 3.18
C PRO A 83 -21.68 -11.38 3.64
#